data_AF-A0A1Q4FHB0-F1
#
_entry.id   AF-A0A1Q4FHB0-F1
#
_cell.length_a   1.000
_cell.length_b   1.000
_cell.length_c   1.000
_cell.angle_alpha   90.00
_cell.angle_beta   90.00
_cell.angle_gamma   90.00
#
_symmetry.space_group_name_H-M   'P 1'
#
loop_
_entity.id
_entity.type
_entity.pdbx_description
1 polymer ?
#
loop_
_entity_poly.entity_id
_entity_poly.type
_entity_poly.pdbx_seq_one_letter_code
_entity_poly.pdbx_strand_id
1 'polypeptide(L)'
;MTDSKPGWPSPYLTAVAFGELPFSAMMGAYFLFPAGRFMHRVGEMFFAPLHRDGCIGGFLFGLFGKYVFLNVFPGNTPPCISDLVPGLLPEPLGSAKLAYRPQSILISAGDDNFRRIEIQWPRP
;
A
#
# COMPACT_ATOMS: atom_id res chain seq x y z
N MET A 1 -0.18 5.85 -17.36
CA MET A 1 -1.58 5.48 -17.68
C MET A 1 -1.78 4.95 -19.10
N THR A 2 -0.76 4.86 -19.97
CA THR A 2 -0.99 4.64 -21.41
C THR A 2 -1.38 3.21 -21.81
N ASP A 3 -1.03 2.19 -21.03
CA ASP A 3 -1.17 0.79 -21.50
C ASP A 3 -2.15 -0.08 -20.68
N SER A 4 -2.83 0.48 -19.68
CA SER A 4 -3.84 -0.25 -18.88
C SER A 4 -5.22 -0.15 -19.52
N LYS A 5 -5.93 -1.28 -19.65
CA LYS A 5 -7.31 -1.33 -20.14
C LYS A 5 -8.29 -1.65 -18.99
N PRO A 6 -9.49 -1.06 -18.96
CA PRO A 6 -10.52 -1.42 -17.98
C PRO A 6 -10.79 -2.93 -17.98
N GLY A 7 -10.87 -3.53 -16.79
CA GLY A 7 -11.03 -4.98 -16.61
C GLY A 7 -9.78 -5.83 -16.88
N TRP A 8 -8.65 -5.22 -17.28
CA TRP A 8 -7.39 -5.92 -17.51
C TRP A 8 -6.33 -5.50 -16.48
N PRO A 9 -5.54 -6.44 -15.95
CA PRO A 9 -4.35 -6.12 -15.16
C PRO A 9 -3.37 -5.23 -15.94
N SER A 10 -2.55 -4.45 -15.24
CA SER A 10 -1.50 -3.67 -15.90
C SER A 10 -0.54 -4.60 -16.66
N PRO A 11 0.01 -4.20 -17.83
CA PRO A 11 0.92 -5.06 -18.59
C PRO A 11 2.11 -5.55 -17.76
N TYR A 12 2.62 -4.72 -16.85
CA TYR A 12 3.67 -5.10 -15.93
C TYR A 12 3.22 -6.21 -14.95
N LEU A 13 2.03 -6.10 -14.35
CA LEU A 13 1.52 -7.13 -13.45
C LEU A 13 1.31 -8.47 -14.18
N THR A 14 0.81 -8.41 -15.41
CA THR A 14 0.68 -9.57 -16.30
C THR A 14 2.03 -10.22 -16.58
N ALA A 15 3.03 -9.43 -16.99
CA ALA A 15 4.37 -9.92 -17.26
C ALA A 15 5.04 -10.56 -16.03
N VAL A 16 4.82 -9.99 -14.83
CA VAL A 16 5.31 -10.60 -13.58
C VAL A 16 4.58 -11.91 -13.25
N ALA A 17 3.24 -11.95 -13.41
CA ALA A 17 2.44 -13.14 -13.10
C ALA A 17 2.76 -14.32 -14.02
N PHE A 18 3.09 -14.06 -15.28
CA PHE A 18 3.50 -15.08 -16.24
C PHE A 18 5.02 -15.36 -16.25
N GLY A 19 5.79 -14.73 -15.35
CA GLY A 19 7.21 -14.96 -15.20
C GLY A 19 8.09 -14.37 -16.32
N GLU A 20 7.52 -13.50 -17.17
CA GLU A 20 8.24 -12.77 -18.21
C GLU A 20 9.16 -11.69 -17.60
N LEU A 21 8.75 -11.13 -16.46
CA LEU A 21 9.55 -10.20 -15.67
C LEU A 21 9.69 -10.71 -14.23
N PRO A 22 10.85 -10.53 -13.59
CA PRO A 22 10.96 -10.76 -12.16
C PRO A 22 10.07 -9.77 -11.40
N PHE A 23 9.44 -10.24 -10.34
CA PHE A 23 8.78 -9.36 -9.37
C PHE A 23 9.83 -8.39 -8.82
N SER A 24 9.75 -7.11 -9.20
CA SER A 24 10.76 -6.11 -8.87
C SER A 24 10.13 -4.89 -8.19
N ALA A 25 10.99 -4.04 -7.61
CA ALA A 25 10.59 -2.81 -6.91
C ALA A 25 9.91 -1.76 -7.82
N MET A 26 9.71 -2.07 -9.09
CA MET A 26 8.86 -1.28 -9.97
C MET A 26 7.44 -1.20 -9.40
N MET A 27 6.93 -2.24 -8.73
CA MET A 27 5.73 -2.12 -7.90
C MET A 27 6.03 -1.39 -6.59
N GLY A 28 5.24 -0.35 -6.31
CA GLY A 28 5.48 0.52 -5.17
C GLY A 28 4.81 0.01 -3.91
N ALA A 29 5.58 -0.44 -2.91
CA ALA A 29 5.06 -0.70 -1.58
C ALA A 29 5.05 0.60 -0.76
N TYR A 30 3.85 1.11 -0.49
CA TYR A 30 3.64 2.34 0.26
C TYR A 30 3.01 2.05 1.61
N PHE A 31 3.63 2.53 2.68
CA PHE A 31 3.10 2.39 4.04
C PHE A 31 2.32 3.66 4.40
N LEU A 32 1.16 3.46 5.00
CA LEU A 32 0.31 4.55 5.46
C LEU A 32 0.69 4.91 6.91
N PHE A 33 1.09 6.16 7.12
CA PHE A 33 1.38 6.72 8.43
C PHE A 33 0.40 7.85 8.73
N PRO A 34 -0.76 7.56 9.36
CA PRO A 34 -1.72 8.60 9.73
C PRO A 34 -1.09 9.61 10.68
N ALA A 35 -1.45 10.88 10.55
CA ALA A 35 -1.09 11.89 11.53
C ALA A 35 -1.91 11.66 12.82
N GLY A 36 -1.23 11.46 13.95
CA GLY A 36 -1.87 11.25 15.26
C GLY A 36 -1.90 9.80 15.75
N ARG A 37 -2.48 9.58 16.94
CA ARG A 37 -2.66 8.24 17.53
C ARG A 37 -3.85 7.56 16.86
N PHE A 38 -3.58 6.70 15.87
CA PHE A 38 -4.60 5.79 15.35
C PHE A 38 -4.54 4.46 16.13
N MET A 39 -5.63 4.11 16.80
CA MET A 39 -5.70 2.87 17.56
C MET A 39 -5.89 1.69 16.61
N HIS A 40 -4.82 0.92 16.46
CA HIS A 40 -4.74 -0.24 15.60
C HIS A 40 -5.35 -1.46 16.28
N ARG A 41 -6.26 -2.17 15.58
CA ARG A 41 -6.73 -3.48 16.03
C ARG A 41 -5.72 -4.53 15.62
N VAL A 42 -4.95 -5.04 16.58
CA VAL A 42 -3.81 -5.95 16.36
C VAL A 42 -4.21 -7.28 15.68
N GLY A 43 -5.49 -7.65 15.71
CA GLY A 43 -6.02 -8.88 15.09
C GLY A 43 -6.74 -8.69 13.74
N GLU A 44 -6.90 -7.45 13.24
CA GLU A 44 -7.57 -7.24 11.95
C GLU A 44 -6.60 -7.45 10.78
N MET A 45 -6.99 -8.36 9.90
CA MET A 45 -6.43 -8.48 8.56
C MET A 45 -7.43 -7.91 7.56
N PHE A 46 -6.97 -6.98 6.73
CA PHE A 46 -7.78 -6.34 5.70
C PHE A 46 -7.10 -6.52 4.35
N PHE A 47 -7.89 -6.88 3.33
CA PHE A 47 -7.42 -6.92 1.95
C PHE A 47 -8.52 -6.37 1.05
N ALA A 48 -8.21 -5.28 0.34
CA ALA A 48 -9.12 -4.73 -0.65
C ALA A 48 -8.37 -4.32 -1.93
N PRO A 49 -8.82 -4.75 -3.11
CA PRO A 49 -8.36 -4.14 -4.34
C PRO A 49 -8.91 -2.71 -4.43
N LEU A 50 -8.07 -1.78 -4.88
CA LEU A 50 -8.46 -0.40 -5.13
C LEU A 50 -8.75 -0.24 -6.61
N HIS A 51 -10.00 0.09 -6.93
CA HIS A 51 -10.46 0.28 -8.30
C HIS A 51 -10.72 1.76 -8.55
N ARG A 52 -10.28 2.25 -9.71
CA ARG A 52 -10.61 3.58 -10.22
C ARG A 52 -10.81 3.49 -11.73
N ASP A 53 -11.90 4.07 -12.23
CA ASP A 53 -12.23 4.09 -13.67
C ASP A 53 -12.24 2.68 -14.33
N GLY A 54 -12.68 1.66 -13.57
CA GLY A 54 -12.73 0.26 -14.04
C GLY A 54 -11.37 -0.46 -14.07
N CYS A 55 -10.30 0.18 -13.58
CA CYS A 55 -8.96 -0.37 -13.51
C CYS A 55 -8.56 -0.65 -12.05
N ILE A 56 -7.86 -1.76 -11.81
CA ILE A 56 -7.24 -2.03 -10.50
C ILE A 56 -5.95 -1.21 -10.43
N GLY A 57 -5.90 -0.25 -9.51
CA GLY A 57 -4.72 0.60 -9.29
C GLY A 57 -3.79 0.13 -8.19
N GLY A 58 -4.26 -0.77 -7.34
CA GLY A 58 -3.41 -1.44 -6.37
C GLY A 58 -4.22 -2.23 -5.36
N PHE A 59 -3.53 -2.68 -4.33
CA PHE A 59 -4.12 -3.49 -3.27
C PHE A 59 -3.76 -2.89 -1.91
N LEU A 60 -4.75 -2.74 -1.06
CA LEU A 60 -4.56 -2.26 0.30
C LEU A 60 -4.60 -3.44 1.27
N PHE A 61 -3.54 -3.60 2.05
CA PHE A 61 -3.37 -4.63 3.06
C PHE A 61 -3.34 -4.00 4.45
N GLY A 62 -4.20 -4.45 5.35
CA GLY A 62 -4.08 -4.21 6.79
C GLY A 62 -3.44 -5.43 7.44
N LEU A 63 -2.28 -5.27 8.07
CA LEU A 63 -1.56 -6.31 8.80
C LEU A 63 -1.13 -5.79 10.16
N PHE A 64 -1.59 -6.42 11.25
CA PHE A 64 -1.32 -5.98 12.63
C PHE A 64 -1.64 -4.49 12.84
N GLY A 65 -2.74 -4.05 12.20
CA GLY A 65 -3.20 -2.67 12.15
C GLY A 65 -2.40 -1.71 11.25
N LYS A 66 -1.27 -2.12 10.67
CA LYS A 66 -0.57 -1.28 9.69
C LYS A 66 -1.17 -1.46 8.31
N TYR A 67 -1.33 -0.36 7.60
CA TYR A 67 -1.85 -0.38 6.24
C TYR A 67 -0.71 -0.20 5.24
N VAL A 68 -0.67 -1.12 4.26
CA VAL A 68 0.30 -1.13 3.17
C VAL A 68 -0.49 -1.09 1.87
N PHE A 69 -0.25 -0.07 1.07
CA PHE A 69 -0.74 0.04 -0.28
C PHE A 69 0.31 -0.49 -1.27
N LEU A 70 0.00 -1.59 -1.94
CA LEU A 70 0.77 -2.09 -3.08
C LEU A 70 0.24 -1.45 -4.35
N ASN A 71 0.98 -0.47 -4.86
CA ASN A 71 0.71 0.17 -6.14
C ASN A 71 1.19 -0.75 -7.29
N VAL A 72 0.28 -1.14 -8.18
CA VAL A 72 0.58 -2.00 -9.34
C VAL A 72 1.00 -1.19 -10.58
N PHE A 73 1.11 0.12 -10.45
CA PHE A 73 1.60 1.02 -11.49
C PHE A 73 3.00 1.53 -11.18
N PRO A 74 4.01 1.10 -11.97
CA PRO A 74 5.38 1.51 -11.71
C PRO A 74 5.64 2.98 -12.03
N GLY A 75 6.59 3.56 -11.30
CA GLY A 75 7.17 4.88 -11.59
C GLY A 75 6.33 6.10 -11.18
N ASN A 76 5.16 5.92 -10.57
CA ASN A 76 4.33 7.04 -10.10
C ASN A 76 4.04 6.90 -8.61
N THR A 77 4.35 7.95 -7.84
CA THR A 77 3.87 8.05 -6.46
C THR A 77 2.36 8.25 -6.49
N PRO A 78 1.59 7.33 -5.90
CA PRO A 78 0.14 7.43 -5.86
C PRO A 78 -0.29 8.61 -4.96
N PRO A 79 -1.45 9.23 -5.24
CA PRO A 79 -2.08 10.17 -4.31
C PRO A 79 -2.58 9.43 -3.05
N CYS A 80 -3.13 10.16 -2.07
CA CYS A 80 -3.62 9.51 -0.84
C CYS A 80 -4.81 8.58 -1.14
N ILE A 81 -5.12 7.67 -0.20
CA ILE A 81 -6.18 6.68 -0.43
C ILE A 81 -7.54 7.37 -0.59
N SER A 82 -7.81 8.44 0.14
CA SER A 82 -9.04 9.22 0.00
C SER A 82 -9.23 9.82 -1.40
N ASP A 83 -8.14 10.16 -2.10
CA ASP A 83 -8.19 10.66 -3.49
C ASP A 83 -8.39 9.53 -4.52
N LEU A 84 -7.98 8.30 -4.17
CA LEU A 84 -8.13 7.12 -5.01
C LEU A 84 -9.52 6.51 -4.88
N VAL A 85 -9.96 6.27 -3.64
CA VAL A 85 -11.22 5.63 -3.28
C VAL A 85 -11.81 6.33 -2.05
N PRO A 86 -12.60 7.40 -2.26
CA PRO A 86 -13.22 8.15 -1.17
C PRO A 86 -14.05 7.25 -0.25
N GLY A 87 -13.89 7.42 1.06
CA GLY A 87 -14.69 6.71 2.08
C GLY A 87 -14.28 5.26 2.36
N LEU A 88 -13.28 4.71 1.66
CA LEU A 88 -12.79 3.36 1.94
C LEU A 88 -12.15 3.23 3.32
N LEU A 89 -11.37 4.24 3.72
CA LEU A 89 -10.71 4.30 5.02
C LEU A 89 -11.23 5.50 5.82
N PRO A 90 -11.32 5.38 7.15
CA PRO A 90 -11.64 6.51 8.00
C PRO A 90 -10.50 7.54 7.96
N GLU A 91 -10.83 8.82 8.14
CA GLU A 91 -9.84 9.82 8.51
C GLU A 91 -9.30 9.51 9.93
N PRO A 92 -7.99 9.70 10.22
CA PRO A 92 -6.94 10.31 9.39
C PRO A 92 -6.17 9.33 8.47
N LEU A 93 -6.63 8.08 8.33
CA LEU A 93 -5.91 7.05 7.58
C LEU A 93 -6.06 7.22 6.07
N GLY A 94 -7.24 7.61 5.60
CA GLY A 94 -7.48 7.85 4.17
C GLY A 94 -6.60 8.96 3.58
N SER A 95 -6.40 10.05 4.33
CA SER A 95 -5.51 11.18 3.97
C SER A 95 -4.03 10.97 4.33
N ALA A 96 -3.67 9.82 4.89
CA ALA A 96 -2.32 9.56 5.37
C ALA A 96 -1.28 9.69 4.23
N LYS A 97 -0.12 10.26 4.56
CA LYS A 97 1.01 10.32 3.63
C LYS A 97 1.52 8.91 3.35
N LEU A 98 1.67 8.62 2.06
CA LEU A 98 2.24 7.36 1.58
C LEU A 98 3.76 7.41 1.61
N ALA A 99 4.37 6.50 2.37
CA ALA A 99 5.82 6.36 2.48
C ALA A 99 6.30 5.16 1.67
N TYR A 100 7.09 5.42 0.63
CA TYR A 100 7.67 4.37 -0.20
C TYR A 100 8.79 3.65 0.53
N ARG A 101 8.68 2.32 0.67
CA ARG A 101 9.71 1.42 1.24
C ARG A 101 10.46 2.03 2.45
N PRO A 102 9.77 2.35 3.56
CA PRO A 102 10.43 2.88 4.75
C PRO A 102 11.46 1.88 5.27
N GLN A 103 12.57 2.36 5.79
CA GLN A 103 13.61 1.51 6.38
C GLN A 103 13.20 0.94 7.74
N SER A 104 12.33 1.65 8.47
CA SER A 104 11.80 1.19 9.73
C SER A 104 10.37 1.67 9.98
N ILE A 105 9.67 0.96 10.86
CA ILE A 105 8.30 1.25 11.29
C ILE A 105 8.24 1.24 12.82
N LEU A 106 7.59 2.24 13.40
CA LEU A 106 7.25 2.26 14.82
C LEU A 106 5.85 1.68 15.04
N ILE A 107 5.77 0.70 15.92
CA ILE A 107 4.54 0.01 16.30
C ILE A 107 4.32 0.23 17.80
N SER A 108 3.10 0.62 18.18
CA SER A 108 2.70 0.65 19.59
C SER A 108 2.37 -0.77 20.05
N ALA A 109 2.94 -1.18 21.17
CA ALA A 109 2.77 -2.49 21.80
C ALA A 109 2.03 -2.38 23.16
N GLY A 110 1.08 -1.44 23.27
CA GLY A 110 0.37 -1.11 24.52
C GLY A 110 0.82 0.21 25.14
N ASP A 111 0.40 0.47 26.39
CA ASP A 111 0.58 1.73 27.13
C ASP A 111 2.01 2.27 27.04
N ASP A 112 2.20 3.23 26.13
CA ASP A 112 3.43 3.95 25.77
C ASP A 112 4.67 3.10 25.38
N ASN A 113 4.52 1.80 25.20
CA ASN A 113 5.59 0.96 24.66
C ASN A 113 5.59 0.99 23.13
N PHE A 114 6.70 1.43 22.53
CA PHE A 114 6.90 1.37 21.09
C PHE A 114 7.99 0.36 20.73
N ARG A 115 7.71 -0.47 19.71
CA ARG A 115 8.71 -1.34 19.07
C ARG A 115 9.04 -0.78 17.70
N ARG A 116 10.33 -0.66 17.42
CA ARG A 116 10.81 -0.39 16.06
C ARG A 116 11.03 -1.72 15.34
N ILE A 117 10.43 -1.85 14.16
CA ILE A 117 10.73 -2.92 13.22
C ILE A 117 11.60 -2.33 12.11
N GLU A 118 12.79 -2.90 11.92
CA GLU A 118 13.65 -2.62 10.77
C GLU A 118 13.21 -3.47 9.58
N ILE A 119 13.13 -2.87 8.39
CA ILE A 119 12.71 -3.55 7.17
C ILE A 119 13.90 -3.68 6.23
N GLN A 120 14.22 -4.92 5.87
CA GLN A 120 15.22 -5.21 4.85
C GLN A 120 14.55 -5.36 3.50
N TRP A 121 14.79 -4.37 2.66
CA TRP A 121 14.33 -4.34 1.29
C TRP A 121 15.36 -5.05 0.39
N PRO A 122 14.95 -6.03 -0.45
CA PRO A 122 15.85 -6.58 -1.45
C PRO A 122 16.33 -5.43 -2.36
N ARG A 123 17.64 -5.43 -2.60
CA ARG A 123 18.27 -4.50 -3.54
C ARG A 123 17.73 -4.78 -4.95
N PRO A 124 17.47 -3.74 -5.75
CA PRO A 124 17.08 -3.92 -7.14
C PRO A 124 18.15 -4.66 -7.94
#